data_AF-A0A146I8Z8-F1
#
_entry.id   AF-A0A146I8Z8-F1
#
_cell.length_a   1.000
_cell.length_b   1.000
_cell.length_c   1.000
_cell.angle_alpha   90.00
_cell.angle_beta   90.00
_cell.angle_gamma   90.00
#
_symmetry.space_group_name_H-M   'P 1'
#
loop_
_entity.id
_entity.type
_entity.pdbx_description
1 polymer ?
#
loop_
_entity_poly.entity_id
_entity_poly.type
_entity_poly.pdbx_seq_one_letter_code
_entity_poly.pdbx_strand_id
1 'polypeptide(L)' 'MVFVKTLHRTLFLEVAANEDVLSIKQKIEAAEGIPAEEQRLCYAARG' A
#
# COMPACT_ATOMS: atom_id res chain seq x y z
N MET A 1 -8.98 -6.64 -2.27
CA MET A 1 -9.02 -5.23 -1.81
C MET A 1 -8.31 -5.12 -0.47
N VAL A 2 -7.38 -4.18 -0.35
CA VAL A 2 -6.61 -3.92 0.87
C VAL A 2 -6.77 -2.46 1.30
N PHE A 3 -6.68 -2.22 2.61
CA PHE A 3 -6.74 -0.89 3.19
C PHE A 3 -5.34 -0.47 3.61
N VAL A 4 -4.84 0.62 3.05
CA VAL A 4 -3.54 1.18 3.41
C VAL A 4 -3.78 2.44 4.22
N LYS A 5 -3.42 2.42 5.50
CA LYS A 5 -3.46 3.61 6.35
C LYS A 5 -2.10 4.29 6.28
N THR A 6 -2.07 5.51 5.75
CA THR A 6 -0.88 6.36 5.74
C THR A 6 -1.00 7.41 6.84
N LEU A 7 0.03 8.25 7.00
CA LEU A 7 0.03 9.33 7.99
C LEU A 7 -1.04 10.39 7.70
N HIS A 8 -1.42 10.56 6.42
CA HIS A 8 -2.32 11.64 6.00
C HIS A 8 -3.72 11.15 5.65
N ARG A 9 -3.88 9.90 5.19
CA ARG A 9 -5.19 9.38 4.77
C ARG A 9 -5.25 7.84 4.75
N THR A 10 -6.43 7.33 4.42
CA THR A 10 -6.65 5.91 4.15
C THR A 10 -6.87 5.72 2.64
N LEU A 11 -6.13 4.81 2.04
CA LEU A 11 -6.25 4.43 0.64
C LEU A 11 -6.94 3.06 0.53
N PHE A 12 -7.80 2.94 -0.49
CA PHE A 12 -8.42 1.67 -0.86
C PHE A 12 -7.75 1.19 -2.13
N LEU A 13 -7.02 0.08 -2.05
CA LEU A 13 -6.33 -0.48 -3.21
C LEU A 13 -6.97 -1.80 -3.62
N GLU A 14 -7.30 -1.90 -4.89
CA GLU A 14 -7.63 -3.17 -5.52
C GLU A 14 -6.32 -3.90 -5.85
N VAL A 15 -6.13 -5.02 -5.14
CA VAL A 15 -4.96 -5.88 -5.22
C VAL A 15 -5.44 -7.29 -5.45
N ALA A 16 -4.87 -7.96 -6.45
CA ALA A 16 -5.14 -9.36 -6.74
C ALA A 16 -4.39 -10.28 -5.76
N ALA A 17 -4.87 -11.51 -5.56
CA ALA A 17 -4.27 -12.44 -4.61
C ALA A 17 -2.82 -12.84 -4.97
N ASN A 18 -2.44 -12.71 -6.24
CA ASN A 18 -1.14 -13.04 -6.79
C ASN A 18 -0.28 -11.79 -7.10
N GLU A 19 -0.68 -10.62 -6.62
CA GLU A 19 0.06 -9.38 -6.88
C GLU A 19 1.28 -9.27 -5.95
N ASP A 20 2.42 -8.86 -6.50
CA ASP A 20 3.64 -8.69 -5.74
C ASP A 20 3.61 -7.43 -4.87
N VAL A 21 4.36 -7.46 -3.77
CA VAL A 21 4.48 -6.32 -2.84
C VAL A 21 5.03 -5.07 -3.54
N LEU A 22 5.90 -5.23 -4.55
CA LEU A 22 6.41 -4.10 -5.33
C LEU A 22 5.30 -3.40 -6.12
N SER A 23 4.40 -4.16 -6.75
CA SER A 23 3.25 -3.60 -7.47
C SER A 23 2.32 -2.83 -6.54
N ILE A 24 2.09 -3.35 -5.32
CA ILE A 24 1.31 -2.65 -4.30
C ILE A 24 1.97 -1.32 -3.93
N LYS A 25 3.30 -1.31 -3.72
CA LYS A 25 4.06 -0.09 -3.42
C LYS A 25 3.99 0.94 -4.55
N GLN A 26 4.05 0.52 -5.80
CA GLN A 26 3.89 1.41 -6.96
C GLN A 26 2.49 2.04 -7.00
N LYS A 27 1.44 1.29 -6.67
CA LYS A 27 0.08 1.85 -6.55
C LYS A 27 -0.02 2.90 -5.45
N ILE A 28 0.67 2.68 -4.33
CA ILE A 28 0.75 3.66 -3.24
C ILE A 28 1.57 4.89 -3.67
N GLU A 29 2.66 4.71 -4.41
CA GLU A 29 3.48 5.80 -4.96
C GLU A 29 2.64 6.69 -5.88
N ALA A 30 1.87 6.10 -6.80
CA ALA A 30 0.99 6.85 -7.68
C ALA A 30 -0.09 7.65 -6.90
N ALA A 31 -0.49 7.18 -5.72
CA ALA A 31 -1.45 7.88 -4.88
C ALA A 31 -0.79 8.99 -4.04
N GLU A 32 0.28 8.68 -3.30
CA GLU A 32 0.90 9.55 -2.28
C GLU A 32 2.08 10.38 -2.80
N GLY A 33 2.69 10.00 -3.92
CA GLY A 33 3.91 10.60 -4.45
C GLY A 33 5.21 10.20 -3.72
N ILE A 34 5.15 9.22 -2.81
CA ILE A 34 6.31 8.70 -2.08
C ILE A 34 6.89 7.52 -2.87
N PRO A 35 8.16 7.54 -3.27
CA PRO A 35 8.74 6.47 -4.09
C PRO A 35 8.71 5.11 -3.38
N ALA A 36 8.39 4.06 -4.14
CA ALA A 36 8.13 2.70 -3.66
C ALA A 36 9.28 2.10 -2.82
N GLU A 37 10.51 2.51 -3.11
CA GLU A 37 11.72 2.12 -2.38
C GLU A 37 11.79 2.74 -0.97
N GLU A 38 11.31 3.96 -0.81
CA GLU A 38 11.26 4.68 0.48
C GLU A 38 10.07 4.26 1.35
N GLN A 39 9.10 3.54 0.77
CA GLN A 39 7.93 3.05 1.50
C GLN A 39 8.25 1.83 2.38
N ARG A 40 7.84 1.90 3.66
CA ARG A 40 7.82 0.75 4.58
C ARG A 40 6.39 0.32 4.85
N LEU A 41 6.04 -0.90 4.42
CA LEU A 41 4.73 -1.50 4.70
C LEU A 41 4.80 -2.33 5.98
N CYS A 42 3.83 -2.15 6.88
CA CYS A 42 3.66 -2.94 8.09
C CYS A 42 2.27 -3.59 8.07
N TYR A 43 2.23 -4.91 8.18
CA TYR A 43 0.96 -5.63 8.32
C TYR A 43 0.47 -5.58 9.76
N ALA A 44 -0.70 -5.00 9.99
CA ALA A 44 -1.39 -5.05 11.26
C ALA A 44 -2.52 -6.08 11.17
N ALA A 45 -2.30 -7.28 11.72
CA ALA A 45 -3.40 -8.19 11.99
C ALA A 45 -4.29 -7.54 13.04
N ARG A 46 -5.56 -7.28 12.71
CA ARG A 46 -6.58 -7.08 13.75
C ARG A 46 -7.00 -8.47 14.20
N GLY A 47 -6.65 -8.81 15.44
CA GLY A 47 -7.17 -9.98 16.15
C GLY A 47 -8.64 -9.84 16.45
#